data_AF-A0A9Q5Z9P1-F1
#
_entry.id   AF-A0A9Q5Z9P1-F1
#
_cell.length_a   1.000
_cell.length_b   1.000
_cell.length_c   1.000
_cell.angle_alpha   90.00
_cell.angle_beta   90.00
_cell.angle_gamma   90.00
#
_symmetry.space_group_name_H-M   'P 1'
#
loop_
_entity.id
_entity.type
_entity.pdbx_description
1 polymer ?
#
loop_
_entity_poly.entity_id
_entity_poly.type
_entity_poly.pdbx_seq_one_letter_code
_entity_poly.pdbx_strand_id
1 'polypeptide(L)'
;MTLKQSFTAADIQHFLVSNLAELLGVEPAEIDIEEHLENYGLDSAQAMILVSKLEKLLGFQPSPLLLWHYPNIASLSQRLAEELQEDSAIQDTKSASSNVNTTPLILDLGAEAVLDPTINPGAAANLPIGEPKNIFLTGGTGFLGAFIIRELLQETKADIYCLVRADSVEAGKTKLQNNLQQYAIWQEEYNSRIIPVVGDLSLPLLGLGLEQFQILAAKIDTIYHSGALLNYVYPYSALKAANVLGTQEVLRLACQIKVKPVHYVSSVAVFESPVYAGKVVKEQDEFSHWEGIYLGYSQTKWVAERLVKIARDRGLPVTIYRPPLISGDSKTGICNTHDFINLMAKGCLQMGSFPDVEYMMDMSPVDYVSQAIVYLSRQKESIGKAFHLQHPQPAPLKVLVDWIRSFGYSVEMIPYEKWQSELINNVSSVDNPLYTLRPFLLERWSDEQLTIPDLYLQARRPHISCQDTLHALAGSSIACPTIDSQLFMTYTAYLIQSGFLNLA
;
A
#
# COMPACT_ATOMS: atom_id res chain seq x y z
N MET A 1 -2.43 -25.56 -37.63
CA MET A 1 -2.39 -24.11 -37.87
C MET A 1 -3.80 -23.58 -37.67
N THR A 2 -4.15 -23.24 -36.43
CA THR A 2 -5.34 -22.45 -36.13
C THR A 2 -4.99 -21.01 -36.47
N LEU A 3 -5.68 -20.41 -37.44
CA LEU A 3 -5.56 -18.98 -37.74
C LEU A 3 -5.90 -18.21 -36.46
N LYS A 4 -4.93 -17.50 -35.85
CA LYS A 4 -5.23 -16.53 -34.80
C LYS A 4 -6.14 -15.46 -35.43
N GLN A 5 -7.34 -15.31 -34.89
CA GLN A 5 -8.29 -14.29 -35.33
C GLN A 5 -7.68 -12.93 -35.02
N SER A 6 -7.50 -12.07 -36.04
CA SER A 6 -6.99 -10.71 -35.82
C SER A 6 -8.15 -9.84 -35.33
N PHE A 7 -8.12 -9.46 -34.05
CA PHE A 7 -9.10 -8.56 -33.46
C PHE A 7 -8.72 -7.10 -33.75
N THR A 8 -9.69 -6.30 -34.16
CA THR A 8 -9.52 -4.84 -34.29
C THR A 8 -9.72 -4.16 -32.93
N ALA A 9 -9.28 -2.90 -32.79
CA ALA A 9 -9.55 -2.11 -31.58
C ALA A 9 -11.06 -2.06 -31.26
N ALA A 10 -11.92 -1.98 -32.28
CA ALA A 10 -13.37 -1.98 -32.10
C ALA A 10 -13.90 -3.32 -31.54
N ASP A 11 -13.33 -4.46 -31.95
CA ASP A 11 -13.71 -5.77 -31.43
C ASP A 11 -13.32 -5.92 -29.96
N ILE A 12 -12.10 -5.48 -29.61
CA ILE A 12 -11.58 -5.50 -28.24
C ILE A 12 -12.38 -4.53 -27.35
N GLN A 13 -12.70 -3.33 -27.86
CA GLN A 13 -13.53 -2.36 -27.17
C GLN A 13 -14.93 -2.93 -26.86
N HIS A 14 -15.58 -3.56 -27.84
CA HIS A 14 -16.89 -4.16 -27.64
C HIS A 14 -16.83 -5.27 -26.57
N PHE A 15 -15.79 -6.11 -26.63
CA PHE A 15 -15.57 -7.15 -25.62
C PHE A 15 -15.38 -6.57 -24.22
N LEU A 16 -14.55 -5.53 -24.08
CA LEU A 16 -14.29 -4.87 -22.79
C LEU A 16 -15.57 -4.24 -22.22
N VAL A 17 -16.34 -3.53 -23.04
CA VAL A 17 -17.62 -2.93 -22.64
C VAL A 17 -18.59 -4.01 -22.14
N SER A 18 -18.78 -5.11 -22.89
CA SER A 18 -19.70 -6.18 -22.49
C SER A 18 -19.27 -6.84 -21.18
N ASN A 19 -17.98 -7.11 -20.99
CA ASN A 19 -17.49 -7.77 -19.79
C ASN A 19 -17.49 -6.85 -18.57
N LEU A 20 -17.23 -5.56 -18.76
CA LEU A 20 -17.31 -4.57 -17.68
C LEU A 20 -18.77 -4.39 -17.23
N ALA A 21 -19.69 -4.27 -18.18
CA ALA A 21 -21.12 -4.19 -17.92
C ALA A 21 -21.63 -5.41 -17.13
N GLU A 22 -21.21 -6.62 -17.53
CA GLU A 22 -21.53 -7.86 -16.80
C GLU A 22 -20.97 -7.85 -15.38
N LEU A 23 -19.72 -7.43 -15.18
CA LEU A 23 -19.08 -7.35 -13.86
C LEU A 23 -19.77 -6.35 -12.92
N LEU A 24 -20.27 -5.25 -13.47
CA LEU A 24 -20.93 -4.17 -12.72
C LEU A 24 -22.45 -4.40 -12.57
N GLY A 25 -23.02 -5.35 -13.30
CA GLY A 25 -24.47 -5.59 -13.32
C GLY A 25 -25.27 -4.46 -13.97
N VAL A 26 -24.68 -3.78 -14.96
CA VAL A 26 -25.29 -2.67 -15.71
C VAL A 26 -25.45 -3.02 -17.19
N GLU A 27 -26.20 -2.21 -17.94
CA GLU A 27 -26.31 -2.38 -19.40
C GLU A 27 -25.04 -1.88 -20.12
N PRO A 28 -24.61 -2.53 -21.22
CA PRO A 28 -23.43 -2.10 -22.00
C PRO A 28 -23.46 -0.63 -22.47
N ALA A 29 -24.66 -0.05 -22.65
CA ALA A 29 -24.82 1.34 -23.06
C ALA A 29 -24.53 2.36 -21.94
N GLU A 30 -24.44 1.91 -20.68
CA GLU A 30 -24.10 2.74 -19.52
C GLU A 30 -22.59 2.85 -19.30
N ILE A 31 -21.79 2.08 -20.05
CA ILE A 31 -20.33 2.13 -20.00
C ILE A 31 -19.84 3.21 -20.97
N ASP A 32 -19.21 4.23 -20.41
CA ASP A 32 -18.46 5.24 -21.14
C ASP A 32 -17.05 4.71 -21.42
N ILE A 33 -16.68 4.70 -22.70
CA ILE A 33 -15.39 4.17 -23.16
C ILE A 33 -14.22 5.10 -22.85
N GLU A 34 -14.48 6.38 -22.56
CA GLU A 34 -13.48 7.39 -22.21
C GLU A 34 -13.30 7.55 -20.69
N GLU A 35 -14.25 7.04 -19.91
CA GLU A 35 -14.23 7.08 -18.45
C GLU A 35 -13.09 6.19 -17.90
N HIS A 36 -12.48 6.65 -16.81
CA HIS A 36 -11.41 5.88 -16.19
C HIS A 36 -11.97 4.60 -15.54
N LEU A 37 -11.35 3.46 -15.83
CA LEU A 37 -11.73 2.14 -15.31
C LEU A 37 -11.80 2.12 -13.76
N GLU A 38 -10.99 2.93 -13.10
CA GLU A 38 -10.98 3.08 -11.63
C GLU A 38 -12.28 3.71 -11.08
N ASN A 39 -12.92 4.59 -11.85
CA ASN A 39 -14.14 5.29 -11.43
C ASN A 39 -15.37 4.36 -11.45
N TYR A 40 -15.28 3.24 -12.17
CA TYR A 40 -16.24 2.15 -12.08
C TYR A 40 -16.11 1.30 -10.81
N GLY A 41 -15.14 1.61 -9.94
CA GLY A 41 -14.95 0.91 -8.66
C GLY A 41 -14.35 -0.49 -8.82
N LEU A 42 -13.66 -0.75 -9.94
CA LEU A 42 -12.99 -2.03 -10.18
C LEU A 42 -11.91 -2.29 -9.12
N ASP A 43 -12.06 -3.35 -8.35
CA ASP A 43 -11.00 -3.85 -7.47
C ASP A 43 -9.97 -4.69 -8.25
N SER A 44 -8.88 -5.07 -7.57
CA SER A 44 -7.81 -5.86 -8.20
C SER A 44 -8.25 -7.26 -8.63
N ALA A 45 -9.27 -7.85 -7.99
CA ALA A 45 -9.78 -9.16 -8.36
C ALA A 45 -10.63 -9.07 -9.63
N GLN A 46 -11.53 -8.09 -9.71
CA GLN A 46 -12.35 -7.81 -10.90
C GLN A 46 -11.48 -7.46 -12.11
N ALA A 47 -10.45 -6.64 -11.91
CA ALA A 47 -9.51 -6.30 -12.95
C ALA A 47 -8.74 -7.54 -13.45
N MET A 48 -8.31 -8.44 -12.56
CA MET A 48 -7.70 -9.70 -12.95
C MET A 48 -8.66 -10.65 -13.69
N ILE A 49 -9.94 -10.67 -13.32
CA ILE A 49 -10.97 -11.41 -14.08
C ILE A 49 -11.06 -10.85 -15.51
N LEU A 50 -11.07 -9.52 -15.67
CA LEU A 50 -11.09 -8.88 -16.98
C LEU A 50 -9.85 -9.22 -17.81
N VAL A 51 -8.65 -9.21 -17.21
CA VAL A 51 -7.40 -9.63 -17.87
C VAL A 51 -7.45 -11.11 -18.27
N SER A 52 -7.95 -11.99 -17.40
CA SER A 52 -8.08 -13.42 -17.73
C SER A 52 -9.03 -13.66 -18.90
N LYS A 53 -10.12 -12.89 -18.97
CA LYS A 53 -11.06 -12.93 -20.10
C LYS A 53 -10.39 -12.39 -21.39
N LEU A 54 -9.61 -11.31 -21.30
CA LEU A 54 -8.81 -10.78 -22.42
C LEU A 54 -7.77 -11.80 -22.92
N GLU A 55 -7.06 -12.49 -22.03
CA GLU A 55 -6.10 -13.52 -22.39
C GLU A 55 -6.74 -14.63 -23.23
N LYS A 56 -7.94 -15.08 -22.83
CA LYS A 56 -8.72 -16.07 -23.59
C LYS A 56 -9.13 -15.56 -24.97
N LEU A 57 -9.47 -14.28 -25.09
CA LEU A 57 -9.85 -13.67 -26.36
C LEU A 57 -8.63 -13.54 -27.29
N LEU A 58 -7.54 -12.95 -26.79
CA LEU A 58 -6.40 -12.51 -27.58
C LEU A 58 -5.40 -13.64 -27.89
N GLY A 59 -5.42 -14.72 -27.10
CA GLY A 59 -4.50 -15.85 -27.29
C GLY A 59 -3.03 -15.52 -26.97
N PHE A 60 -2.81 -14.47 -26.19
CA PHE A 60 -1.57 -14.13 -25.49
C PHE A 60 -1.97 -13.54 -24.12
N GLN A 61 -1.05 -13.50 -23.16
CA GLN A 61 -1.32 -13.02 -21.81
C GLN A 61 -0.98 -11.52 -21.72
N PRO A 62 -1.96 -10.59 -21.76
CA PRO A 62 -1.68 -9.17 -21.64
C PRO A 62 -1.16 -8.87 -20.24
N SER A 63 -0.18 -7.96 -20.10
CA SER A 63 0.21 -7.50 -18.77
C SER A 63 -1.02 -6.88 -18.10
N PRO A 64 -1.36 -7.29 -16.87
CA PRO A 64 -2.45 -6.67 -16.13
C PRO A 64 -2.30 -5.15 -16.10
N LEU A 65 -1.07 -4.64 -15.94
CA LEU A 65 -0.77 -3.21 -15.86
C LEU A 65 -1.28 -2.38 -17.03
N LEU A 66 -1.56 -2.99 -18.19
CA LEU A 66 -2.13 -2.30 -19.34
C LEU A 66 -3.46 -1.61 -19.01
N LEU A 67 -4.32 -2.20 -18.17
CA LEU A 67 -5.58 -1.56 -17.74
C LEU A 67 -5.34 -0.23 -17.01
N TRP A 68 -4.14 0.00 -16.48
CA TRP A 68 -3.81 1.20 -15.72
C TRP A 68 -2.88 2.16 -16.48
N HIS A 69 -2.05 1.65 -17.40
CA HIS A 69 -1.32 2.50 -18.35
C HIS A 69 -2.24 3.12 -19.41
N TYR A 70 -3.31 2.41 -19.76
CA TYR A 70 -4.35 2.83 -20.69
C TYR A 70 -5.68 2.84 -19.92
N PRO A 71 -5.96 3.93 -19.19
CA PRO A 71 -6.90 3.90 -18.07
C PRO A 71 -8.38 3.85 -18.50
N ASN A 72 -8.67 3.90 -19.81
CA ASN A 72 -10.03 3.80 -20.34
C ASN A 72 -10.11 2.76 -21.47
N ILE A 73 -11.32 2.32 -21.78
CA ILE A 73 -11.54 1.23 -22.74
C ILE A 73 -11.02 1.62 -24.14
N ALA A 74 -11.21 2.87 -24.54
CA ALA A 74 -10.76 3.37 -25.84
C ALA A 74 -9.24 3.21 -26.02
N SER A 75 -8.45 3.77 -25.09
CA SER A 75 -6.99 3.71 -25.14
C SER A 75 -6.44 2.30 -24.98
N LEU A 76 -7.06 1.48 -24.13
CA LEU A 76 -6.63 0.09 -23.90
C LEU A 76 -6.88 -0.79 -25.12
N SER A 77 -8.08 -0.70 -25.70
CA SER A 77 -8.44 -1.48 -26.88
C SER A 77 -7.57 -1.14 -28.08
N GLN A 78 -7.21 0.14 -28.23
CA GLN A 78 -6.29 0.58 -29.26
C GLN A 78 -4.89 0.00 -29.06
N ARG A 79 -4.32 0.06 -27.85
CA ARG A 79 -3.00 -0.52 -27.57
C ARG A 79 -2.97 -2.03 -27.82
N LEU A 80 -3.97 -2.76 -27.33
CA LEU A 80 -4.03 -4.23 -27.50
C LEU A 80 -4.15 -4.61 -28.98
N ALA A 81 -4.83 -3.80 -29.80
CA ALA A 81 -4.91 -4.00 -31.23
C ALA A 81 -3.59 -3.72 -31.96
N GLU A 82 -2.84 -2.70 -31.54
CA GLU A 82 -1.48 -2.42 -32.05
C GLU A 82 -0.53 -3.59 -31.74
N GLU A 83 -0.62 -4.17 -30.54
CA GLU A 83 0.20 -5.32 -30.12
C GLU A 83 -0.07 -6.56 -31.00
N LEU A 84 -1.34 -6.84 -31.33
CA LEU A 84 -1.69 -7.91 -32.28
C LEU A 84 -1.09 -7.68 -33.68
N GLN A 85 -0.90 -6.42 -34.10
CA GLN A 85 -0.29 -6.07 -35.38
C GLN A 85 1.25 -6.16 -35.35
N GLU A 86 1.87 -5.77 -34.25
CA GLU A 86 3.32 -5.93 -34.05
C GLU A 86 3.73 -7.40 -33.97
N ASP A 87 2.98 -8.23 -33.24
CA ASP A 87 3.26 -9.65 -33.04
C ASP A 87 3.04 -10.48 -34.32
N SER A 88 2.15 -10.01 -35.20
CA SER A 88 1.98 -10.59 -36.55
C SER A 88 3.06 -10.14 -37.54
N ALA A 89 3.68 -8.98 -37.35
CA ALA A 89 4.80 -8.50 -38.17
C ALA A 89 6.16 -9.15 -37.81
N ILE A 90 6.35 -9.56 -36.54
CA ILE A 90 7.61 -10.15 -36.05
C ILE A 90 7.75 -11.64 -36.41
N GLN A 91 6.64 -12.34 -36.68
CA GLN A 91 6.64 -13.79 -37.01
C GLN A 91 7.32 -14.16 -38.34
N ASP A 92 7.63 -13.20 -39.21
CA ASP A 92 8.42 -13.44 -40.43
C ASP A 92 9.94 -13.54 -40.16
N THR A 93 10.40 -13.30 -38.93
CA THR A 93 11.79 -13.50 -38.51
C THR A 93 11.86 -14.35 -37.23
N LYS A 94 12.28 -15.62 -37.36
CA LYS A 94 12.41 -16.56 -36.23
C LYS A 94 13.48 -16.12 -35.22
N SER A 95 13.09 -15.54 -34.09
CA SER A 95 13.73 -15.74 -32.77
C SER A 95 13.00 -15.00 -31.65
N ALA A 96 12.83 -15.70 -30.52
CA ALA A 96 12.38 -15.24 -29.20
C ALA A 96 10.89 -14.85 -29.05
N SER A 97 10.23 -15.50 -28.09
CA SER A 97 8.96 -15.06 -27.50
C SER A 97 9.14 -13.68 -26.89
N SER A 98 8.78 -12.64 -27.64
CA SER A 98 8.76 -11.26 -27.16
C SER A 98 7.53 -11.06 -26.29
N ASN A 99 7.65 -11.33 -24.99
CA ASN A 99 6.84 -10.59 -24.02
C ASN A 99 7.34 -9.15 -24.09
N VAL A 100 6.70 -8.29 -24.89
CA VAL A 100 7.03 -6.87 -24.94
C VAL A 100 6.45 -6.23 -23.68
N ASN A 101 7.19 -6.33 -22.58
CA ASN A 101 7.01 -5.45 -21.44
C ASN A 101 7.26 -4.03 -21.98
N THR A 102 6.20 -3.23 -22.08
CA THR A 102 6.31 -1.80 -22.37
C THR A 102 7.41 -1.22 -21.51
N THR A 103 8.45 -0.64 -22.11
CA THR A 103 9.40 0.19 -21.37
C THR A 103 8.56 1.26 -20.71
N PRO A 104 8.39 1.25 -19.36
CA PRO A 104 7.60 2.27 -18.72
C PRO A 104 8.26 3.61 -19.07
N LEU A 105 7.46 4.61 -19.47
CA LEU A 105 7.94 6.00 -19.45
C LEU A 105 8.64 6.18 -18.11
N ILE A 106 9.96 6.42 -18.14
CA ILE A 106 10.75 6.55 -16.91
C ILE A 106 10.18 7.78 -16.19
N LEU A 107 9.37 7.51 -15.16
CA LEU A 107 8.75 8.52 -14.34
C LEU A 107 9.85 9.19 -13.52
N ASP A 108 10.09 10.48 -13.78
CA ASP A 108 10.98 11.28 -12.95
C ASP A 108 10.26 11.66 -11.65
N LEU A 109 10.50 10.87 -10.60
CA LEU A 109 9.93 11.13 -9.28
C LEU A 109 10.43 12.45 -8.68
N GLY A 110 11.62 12.91 -9.06
CA GLY A 110 12.16 14.20 -8.66
C GLY A 110 11.32 15.36 -9.20
N ALA A 111 10.90 15.28 -10.47
CA ALA A 111 10.00 16.25 -11.09
C ALA A 111 8.58 16.24 -10.49
N GLU A 112 8.14 15.10 -9.98
CA GLU A 112 6.84 14.95 -9.28
C GLU A 112 6.85 15.50 -7.84
N ALA A 113 8.03 15.57 -7.20
CA ALA A 113 8.19 16.01 -5.82
C ALA A 113 8.17 17.54 -5.65
N VAL A 114 7.12 18.19 -6.17
CA VAL A 114 6.92 19.65 -6.09
C VAL A 114 5.72 19.97 -5.20
N LEU A 115 5.99 20.60 -4.05
CA LEU A 115 4.93 21.06 -3.14
C LEU A 115 4.43 22.43 -3.56
N ASP A 116 3.10 22.58 -3.68
CA ASP A 116 2.42 23.87 -3.92
C ASP A 116 3.05 25.00 -3.08
N PRO A 117 3.54 26.09 -3.70
CA PRO A 117 4.24 27.17 -3.00
C PRO A 117 3.37 27.91 -1.97
N THR A 118 2.04 27.84 -2.08
CA THR A 118 1.11 28.44 -1.12
C THR A 118 1.04 27.68 0.20
N ILE A 119 1.51 26.42 0.24
CA ILE A 119 1.59 25.63 1.46
C ILE A 119 2.82 26.07 2.24
N ASN A 120 2.61 27.01 3.14
CA ASN A 120 3.65 27.61 3.97
C ASN A 120 3.08 27.96 5.35
N PRO A 121 3.73 27.55 6.46
CA PRO A 121 3.26 27.83 7.82
C PRO A 121 3.41 29.31 8.25
N GLY A 122 4.06 30.16 7.44
CA GLY A 122 4.31 31.57 7.74
C GLY A 122 5.44 31.79 8.76
N ALA A 123 5.80 33.07 8.97
CA ALA A 123 6.99 33.46 9.75
C ALA A 123 6.86 33.30 11.29
N ALA A 124 5.68 32.92 11.81
CA ALA A 124 5.40 32.84 13.24
C ALA A 124 4.69 31.52 13.60
N ALA A 125 5.30 30.39 13.23
CA ALA A 125 4.85 29.07 13.63
C ALA A 125 5.10 28.86 15.14
N ASN A 126 4.21 29.38 15.99
CA ASN A 126 4.18 28.97 17.39
C ASN A 126 3.67 27.53 17.45
N LEU A 127 4.56 26.60 17.81
CA LEU A 127 4.19 25.24 18.13
C LEU A 127 3.12 25.24 19.23
N PRO A 128 1.99 24.54 19.07
CA PRO A 128 1.08 24.31 20.18
C PRO A 128 1.84 23.60 21.32
N ILE A 129 1.96 24.25 22.48
CA ILE A 129 2.78 23.76 23.61
C ILE A 129 2.00 22.78 24.51
N GLY A 130 0.73 22.46 24.20
CA GLY A 130 -0.15 21.65 25.06
C GLY A 130 -0.65 20.36 24.43
N GLU A 131 -1.25 19.50 25.26
CA GLU A 131 -1.97 18.30 24.82
C GLU A 131 -3.10 18.67 23.83
N PRO A 132 -3.20 18.00 22.68
CA PRO A 132 -4.19 18.32 21.66
C PRO A 132 -5.60 18.05 22.18
N LYS A 133 -6.56 18.92 21.82
CA LYS A 133 -7.99 18.67 22.09
C LYS A 133 -8.68 18.04 20.89
N ASN A 134 -8.24 18.38 19.68
CA ASN A 134 -8.80 17.87 18.44
C ASN A 134 -7.69 17.33 17.53
N ILE A 135 -7.76 16.05 17.20
CA ILE A 135 -6.81 15.36 16.34
C ILE A 135 -7.51 15.06 15.02
N PHE A 136 -6.88 15.37 13.88
CA PHE A 136 -7.35 14.89 12.59
C PHE A 136 -6.57 13.65 12.19
N LEU A 137 -7.29 12.59 11.83
CA LEU A 137 -6.72 11.32 11.38
C LEU A 137 -7.22 11.00 9.97
N THR A 138 -6.28 10.69 9.08
CA THR A 138 -6.61 10.03 7.81
C THR A 138 -6.26 8.55 7.92
N GLY A 139 -6.99 7.70 7.19
CA GLY A 139 -6.77 6.25 7.20
C GLY A 139 -7.42 5.53 8.40
N GLY A 140 -8.34 6.16 9.13
CA GLY A 140 -9.03 5.56 10.28
C GLY A 140 -9.90 4.33 9.94
N THR A 141 -10.22 4.12 8.66
CA THR A 141 -10.89 2.90 8.15
C THR A 141 -9.93 1.81 7.68
N GLY A 142 -8.61 2.00 7.87
CA GLY A 142 -7.60 1.00 7.55
C GLY A 142 -7.10 0.24 8.78
N PHE A 143 -6.22 -0.74 8.55
CA PHE A 143 -5.65 -1.58 9.61
C PHE A 143 -4.83 -0.77 10.62
N LEU A 144 -3.72 -0.15 10.21
CA LEU A 144 -2.91 0.66 11.12
C LEU A 144 -3.71 1.82 11.75
N GLY A 145 -4.60 2.45 10.97
CA GLY A 145 -5.42 3.56 11.46
C GLY A 145 -6.35 3.15 12.61
N ALA A 146 -6.90 1.94 12.59
CA ALA A 146 -7.70 1.40 13.70
C ALA A 146 -6.89 1.33 15.01
N PHE A 147 -5.64 0.87 14.91
CA PHE A 147 -4.73 0.76 16.05
C PHE A 147 -4.21 2.14 16.50
N ILE A 148 -3.96 3.08 15.58
CA ILE A 148 -3.68 4.48 15.96
C ILE A 148 -4.87 5.09 16.73
N ILE A 149 -6.12 4.83 16.31
CA ILE A 149 -7.31 5.27 17.04
C ILE A 149 -7.31 4.67 18.45
N ARG A 150 -7.05 3.36 18.59
CA ARG A 150 -6.94 2.68 19.90
C ARG A 150 -5.96 3.40 20.81
N GLU A 151 -4.73 3.62 20.35
CA GLU A 151 -3.68 4.26 21.14
C GLU A 151 -4.03 5.72 21.48
N LEU A 152 -4.56 6.50 20.53
CA LEU A 152 -4.98 7.88 20.77
C LEU A 152 -6.11 8.00 21.79
N LEU A 153 -7.05 7.05 21.79
CA LEU A 153 -8.13 7.00 22.79
C LEU A 153 -7.60 6.72 24.19
N GLN A 154 -6.60 5.83 24.31
CA GLN A 154 -5.99 5.44 25.59
C GLN A 154 -5.04 6.51 26.14
N GLU A 155 -4.25 7.13 25.27
CA GLU A 155 -3.14 8.01 25.67
C GLU A 155 -3.51 9.50 25.72
N THR A 156 -4.67 9.88 25.20
CA THR A 156 -5.11 11.29 25.13
C THR A 156 -6.57 11.45 25.54
N LYS A 157 -6.98 12.69 25.78
CA LYS A 157 -8.39 13.09 25.97
C LYS A 157 -8.98 13.76 24.73
N ALA A 158 -8.29 13.70 23.60
CA ALA A 158 -8.66 14.43 22.39
C ALA A 158 -9.84 13.78 21.65
N ASP A 159 -10.64 14.61 20.99
CA ASP A 159 -11.57 14.14 19.97
C ASP A 159 -10.82 13.83 18.67
N ILE A 160 -11.16 12.74 18.01
CA ILE A 160 -10.48 12.21 16.82
C ILE A 160 -11.42 12.38 15.62
N TYR A 161 -11.07 13.33 14.76
CA TYR A 161 -11.74 13.65 13.50
C TYR A 161 -11.17 12.76 12.40
N CYS A 162 -11.92 11.74 12.00
CA CYS A 162 -11.48 10.74 11.03
C CYS A 162 -12.01 11.05 9.64
N LEU A 163 -11.13 11.33 8.67
CA LEU A 163 -11.51 11.44 7.26
C LEU A 163 -12.03 10.08 6.77
N VAL A 164 -13.23 10.07 6.19
CA VAL A 164 -13.90 8.85 5.73
C VAL A 164 -14.72 9.10 4.47
N ARG A 165 -14.54 8.22 3.47
CA ARG A 165 -15.38 8.16 2.27
C ARG A 165 -16.70 7.49 2.62
N ALA A 166 -17.79 8.25 2.58
CA ALA A 166 -19.17 7.83 2.85
C ALA A 166 -20.17 8.84 2.28
N ASP A 167 -21.43 8.43 2.09
CA ASP A 167 -22.49 9.31 1.57
C ASP A 167 -23.06 10.26 2.63
N SER A 168 -22.89 9.93 3.91
CA SER A 168 -23.32 10.76 5.03
C SER A 168 -22.41 10.60 6.25
N VAL A 169 -22.57 11.50 7.23
CA VAL A 169 -21.85 11.49 8.50
C VAL A 169 -22.16 10.20 9.28
N GLU A 170 -23.42 9.76 9.28
CA GLU A 170 -23.87 8.52 9.93
C GLU A 170 -23.25 7.29 9.28
N ALA A 171 -23.26 7.21 7.94
CA ALA A 171 -22.62 6.12 7.22
C ALA A 171 -21.10 6.09 7.48
N GLY A 172 -20.46 7.26 7.51
CA GLY A 172 -19.05 7.39 7.89
C GLY A 172 -18.77 6.90 9.31
N LYS A 173 -19.67 7.22 10.26
CA LYS A 173 -19.58 6.74 11.64
C LYS A 173 -19.68 5.23 11.74
N THR A 174 -20.68 4.64 11.08
CA THR A 174 -20.87 3.19 11.03
C THR A 174 -19.66 2.50 10.42
N LYS A 175 -19.07 3.06 9.36
CA LYS A 175 -17.87 2.49 8.72
C LYS A 175 -16.67 2.45 9.66
N LEU A 176 -16.43 3.53 10.41
CA LEU A 176 -15.36 3.58 11.42
C LEU A 176 -15.62 2.61 12.57
N GLN A 177 -16.85 2.56 13.07
CA GLN A 177 -17.26 1.62 14.11
C GLN A 177 -17.05 0.17 13.68
N ASN A 178 -17.52 -0.21 12.49
CA ASN A 178 -17.37 -1.55 11.94
C ASN A 178 -15.88 -1.93 11.80
N ASN A 179 -15.04 -1.01 11.33
CA ASN A 179 -13.59 -1.24 11.22
C ASN A 179 -12.96 -1.52 12.60
N LEU A 180 -13.32 -0.73 13.63
CA LEU A 180 -12.82 -0.95 14.98
C LEU A 180 -13.38 -2.24 15.62
N GLN A 181 -14.62 -2.61 15.32
CA GLN A 181 -15.22 -3.88 15.77
C GLN A 181 -14.52 -5.09 15.14
N GLN A 182 -14.21 -5.03 13.85
CA GLN A 182 -13.48 -6.08 13.13
C GLN A 182 -12.14 -6.40 13.80
N TYR A 183 -11.47 -5.39 14.36
CA TYR A 183 -10.20 -5.57 15.06
C TYR A 183 -10.33 -5.72 16.59
N ALA A 184 -11.55 -5.95 17.10
CA ALA A 184 -11.86 -6.08 18.53
C ALA A 184 -11.43 -4.87 19.39
N ILE A 185 -11.45 -3.67 18.81
CA ILE A 185 -11.06 -2.41 19.46
C ILE A 185 -12.28 -1.64 19.97
N TRP A 186 -13.41 -1.68 19.27
CA TRP A 186 -14.57 -0.84 19.58
C TRP A 186 -15.13 -1.06 20.99
N GLN A 187 -15.41 0.04 21.67
CA GLN A 187 -16.16 0.10 22.93
C GLN A 187 -17.14 1.29 22.85
N GLU A 188 -18.34 1.15 23.44
CA GLU A 188 -19.38 2.18 23.33
C GLU A 188 -18.94 3.52 23.92
N GLU A 189 -18.05 3.51 24.91
CA GLU A 189 -17.46 4.72 25.51
C GLU A 189 -16.61 5.55 24.54
N TYR A 190 -16.07 4.94 23.47
CA TYR A 190 -15.28 5.64 22.45
C TYR A 190 -16.12 6.43 21.46
N ASN A 191 -17.43 6.14 21.41
CA ASN A 191 -18.37 6.64 20.42
C ASN A 191 -18.46 8.18 20.34
N SER A 192 -18.31 8.87 21.48
CA SER A 192 -18.38 10.34 21.55
C SER A 192 -17.11 11.02 21.05
N ARG A 193 -15.96 10.33 21.10
CA ARG A 193 -14.65 10.87 20.73
C ARG A 193 -14.26 10.59 19.28
N ILE A 194 -14.92 9.66 18.59
CA ILE A 194 -14.65 9.36 17.18
C ILE A 194 -15.66 10.11 16.31
N ILE A 195 -15.19 11.11 15.59
CA ILE A 195 -16.00 12.05 14.83
C ILE A 195 -15.70 11.86 13.33
N PRO A 196 -16.64 11.36 12.52
CA PRO A 196 -16.42 11.22 11.08
C PRO A 196 -16.37 12.59 10.40
N VAL A 197 -15.40 12.75 9.49
CA VAL A 197 -15.31 13.85 8.54
C VAL A 197 -15.52 13.24 7.15
N VAL A 198 -16.69 13.46 6.57
CA VAL A 198 -17.02 12.93 5.24
C VAL A 198 -16.19 13.67 4.20
N GLY A 199 -15.34 12.94 3.49
CA GLY A 199 -14.45 13.48 2.48
C GLY A 199 -13.59 12.39 1.84
N ASP A 200 -12.80 12.77 0.85
CA ASP A 200 -11.96 11.88 0.08
C ASP A 200 -10.54 12.43 -0.01
N LEU A 201 -9.57 11.61 0.42
CA LEU A 201 -8.16 11.95 0.42
C LEU A 201 -7.64 12.22 -1.01
N SER A 202 -8.25 11.62 -2.03
CA SER A 202 -7.85 11.77 -3.44
C SER A 202 -8.32 13.07 -4.09
N LEU A 203 -9.20 13.83 -3.42
CA LEU A 203 -9.80 15.05 -3.97
C LEU A 203 -9.15 16.32 -3.39
N PRO A 204 -9.17 17.44 -4.15
CA PRO A 204 -8.76 18.75 -3.63
C PRO A 204 -9.48 19.09 -2.32
N LEU A 205 -8.79 19.74 -1.39
CA LEU A 205 -9.31 20.08 -0.06
C LEU A 205 -9.89 18.87 0.69
N LEU A 206 -9.36 17.66 0.43
CA LEU A 206 -9.83 16.41 1.02
C LEU A 206 -11.30 16.08 0.68
N GLY A 207 -11.80 16.58 -0.46
CA GLY A 207 -13.19 16.46 -0.88
C GLY A 207 -14.17 17.33 -0.10
N LEU A 208 -13.67 18.25 0.73
CA LEU A 208 -14.50 19.17 1.52
C LEU A 208 -14.80 20.44 0.73
N GLY A 209 -15.97 21.03 0.98
CA GLY A 209 -16.24 22.40 0.58
C GLY A 209 -15.30 23.38 1.27
N LEU A 210 -14.97 24.51 0.62
CA LEU A 210 -14.00 25.49 1.14
C LEU A 210 -14.32 25.94 2.59
N GLU A 211 -15.59 26.22 2.88
CA GLU A 211 -16.03 26.61 4.22
C GLU A 211 -15.78 25.51 5.25
N GLN A 212 -16.13 24.25 4.93
CA GLN A 212 -15.92 23.10 5.81
C GLN A 212 -14.43 22.85 6.05
N PHE A 213 -13.60 22.98 5.01
CA PHE A 213 -12.15 22.88 5.13
C PHE A 213 -11.59 23.96 6.07
N GLN A 214 -12.07 25.20 5.99
CA GLN A 214 -11.69 26.27 6.90
C GLN A 214 -12.16 26.04 8.34
N ILE A 215 -13.38 25.55 8.55
CA ILE A 215 -13.89 25.18 9.87
C ILE A 215 -13.02 24.07 10.48
N LEU A 216 -12.68 23.05 9.71
CA LEU A 216 -11.77 21.98 10.12
C LEU A 216 -10.39 22.55 10.47
N ALA A 217 -9.83 23.41 9.61
CA ALA A 217 -8.54 24.05 9.82
C ALA A 217 -8.47 24.89 11.11
N ALA A 218 -9.54 25.57 11.49
CA ALA A 218 -9.60 26.32 12.75
C ALA A 218 -9.67 25.40 13.98
N LYS A 219 -10.32 24.24 13.85
CA LYS A 219 -10.61 23.33 14.95
C LYS A 219 -9.45 22.42 15.32
N ILE A 220 -8.81 21.80 14.32
CA ILE A 220 -7.80 20.74 14.51
C ILE A 220 -6.50 21.27 15.08
N ASP A 221 -5.92 20.57 16.06
CA ASP A 221 -4.68 20.97 16.74
C ASP A 221 -3.45 20.21 16.22
N THR A 222 -3.60 18.93 15.87
CA THR A 222 -2.54 18.08 15.29
C THR A 222 -3.13 17.09 14.29
N ILE A 223 -2.30 16.63 13.34
CA ILE A 223 -2.71 15.74 12.26
C ILE A 223 -1.88 14.45 12.30
N TYR A 224 -2.57 13.30 12.24
CA TYR A 224 -1.97 12.00 11.94
C TYR A 224 -2.36 11.60 10.52
N HIS A 225 -1.37 11.58 9.64
CA HIS A 225 -1.57 11.21 8.25
C HIS A 225 -1.14 9.76 8.03
N SER A 226 -2.08 8.83 8.19
CA SER A 226 -1.89 7.39 7.93
C SER A 226 -2.69 6.89 6.72
N GLY A 227 -3.52 7.73 6.10
CA GLY A 227 -4.28 7.36 4.91
C GLY A 227 -3.39 7.26 3.68
N ALA A 228 -3.48 6.13 2.98
CA ALA A 228 -2.89 5.89 1.67
C ALA A 228 -3.68 4.78 0.97
N LEU A 229 -3.71 4.80 -0.36
CA LEU A 229 -4.09 3.67 -1.19
C LEU A 229 -2.85 2.77 -1.35
N LEU A 230 -2.90 1.59 -0.73
CA LEU A 230 -1.85 0.58 -0.83
C LEU A 230 -2.33 -0.51 -1.78
N ASN A 231 -1.61 -0.66 -2.88
CA ASN A 231 -1.83 -1.71 -3.87
C ASN A 231 -0.49 -2.10 -4.48
N TYR A 232 -0.19 -3.40 -4.53
CA TYR A 232 1.10 -3.92 -4.99
C TYR A 232 1.18 -4.10 -6.51
N VAL A 233 0.08 -3.88 -7.22
CA VAL A 233 -0.03 -4.04 -8.68
C VAL A 233 -0.20 -2.68 -9.35
N TYR A 234 -0.90 -1.74 -8.71
CA TYR A 234 -1.22 -0.47 -9.35
C TYR A 234 0.04 0.37 -9.64
N PRO A 235 0.11 1.03 -10.82
CA PRO A 235 1.19 1.95 -11.13
C PRO A 235 1.06 3.26 -10.33
N TYR A 236 2.11 4.09 -10.39
CA TYR A 236 2.14 5.39 -9.72
C TYR A 236 0.93 6.28 -10.05
N SER A 237 0.52 6.34 -11.31
CA SER A 237 -0.58 7.21 -11.77
C SER A 237 -1.89 6.96 -11.01
N ALA A 238 -2.26 5.69 -10.85
CA ALA A 238 -3.44 5.24 -10.11
C ALA A 238 -3.39 5.59 -8.62
N LEU A 239 -2.19 5.61 -8.04
CA LEU A 239 -1.98 5.84 -6.61
C LEU A 239 -1.72 7.33 -6.29
N LYS A 240 -1.31 8.14 -7.26
CA LYS A 240 -0.87 9.54 -7.11
C LYS A 240 -1.92 10.41 -6.43
N ALA A 241 -3.19 10.28 -6.83
CA ALA A 241 -4.26 11.12 -6.30
C ALA A 241 -4.39 10.98 -4.77
N ALA A 242 -4.51 9.75 -4.26
CA ALA A 242 -4.63 9.50 -2.84
C ALA A 242 -3.30 9.70 -2.07
N ASN A 243 -2.19 9.21 -2.61
CA ASN A 243 -0.94 9.11 -1.86
C ASN A 243 -0.07 10.35 -1.93
N VAL A 244 -0.08 11.08 -3.06
CA VAL A 244 0.77 12.26 -3.29
C VAL A 244 -0.06 13.53 -3.12
N LEU A 245 -1.13 13.67 -3.91
CA LEU A 245 -1.98 14.86 -3.85
C LEU A 245 -2.75 14.94 -2.53
N GLY A 246 -3.22 13.80 -2.01
CA GLY A 246 -3.80 13.73 -0.67
C GLY A 246 -2.86 14.16 0.44
N THR A 247 -1.57 13.78 0.38
CA THR A 247 -0.54 14.30 1.30
C THR A 247 -0.38 15.81 1.16
N GLN A 248 -0.39 16.34 -0.07
CA GLN A 248 -0.34 17.79 -0.29
C GLN A 248 -1.53 18.51 0.36
N GLU A 249 -2.75 17.99 0.24
CA GLU A 249 -3.94 18.61 0.84
C GLU A 249 -3.95 18.50 2.38
N VAL A 250 -3.36 17.45 2.94
CA VAL A 250 -3.10 17.36 4.39
C VAL A 250 -2.10 18.43 4.84
N LEU A 251 -1.01 18.66 4.10
CA LEU A 251 -0.04 19.71 4.40
C LEU A 251 -0.66 21.11 4.25
N ARG A 252 -1.57 21.29 3.28
CA ARG A 252 -2.38 22.50 3.14
C ARG A 252 -3.25 22.73 4.37
N LEU A 253 -3.96 21.70 4.85
CA LEU A 253 -4.73 21.78 6.09
C LEU A 253 -3.85 22.16 7.28
N ALA A 254 -2.63 21.60 7.35
CA ALA A 254 -1.68 21.85 8.42
C ALA A 254 -1.22 23.30 8.51
N CYS A 255 -1.14 24.00 7.37
CA CYS A 255 -0.75 25.42 7.29
C CYS A 255 -1.95 26.39 7.39
N GLN A 256 -3.17 25.92 7.11
CA GLN A 256 -4.36 26.76 7.03
C GLN A 256 -4.82 27.26 8.40
N ILE A 257 -5.04 28.58 8.54
CA ILE A 257 -5.51 29.30 9.74
C ILE A 257 -4.53 29.28 10.93
N LYS A 258 -4.10 28.10 11.36
CA LYS A 258 -3.12 27.88 12.42
C LYS A 258 -2.23 26.69 12.06
N VAL A 259 -0.97 26.76 12.48
CA VAL A 259 -0.01 25.68 12.26
C VAL A 259 -0.38 24.47 13.11
N LYS A 260 -0.38 23.28 12.49
CA LYS A 260 -0.68 22.00 13.13
C LYS A 260 0.51 21.07 12.91
N PRO A 261 1.08 20.45 13.97
CA PRO A 261 2.05 19.40 13.79
C PRO A 261 1.49 18.26 12.93
N VAL A 262 2.33 17.70 12.06
CA VAL A 262 1.96 16.57 11.18
C VAL A 262 2.80 15.35 11.53
N HIS A 263 2.12 14.30 11.95
CA HIS A 263 2.65 12.97 12.18
C HIS A 263 2.38 12.14 10.92
N TYR A 264 3.38 12.03 10.06
CA TYR A 264 3.25 11.40 8.75
C TYR A 264 3.70 9.93 8.79
N VAL A 265 2.79 9.01 8.46
CA VAL A 265 3.13 7.60 8.27
C VAL A 265 3.59 7.39 6.84
N SER A 266 4.90 7.27 6.68
CA SER A 266 5.58 6.91 5.45
C SER A 266 5.75 5.37 5.33
N SER A 267 6.84 4.90 4.75
CA SER A 267 7.24 3.49 4.70
C SER A 267 8.75 3.38 4.48
N VAL A 268 9.38 2.29 4.90
CA VAL A 268 10.79 2.00 4.54
C VAL A 268 10.97 1.76 3.04
N ALA A 269 9.86 1.56 2.30
CA ALA A 269 9.82 1.45 0.84
C ALA A 269 10.44 2.66 0.10
N VAL A 270 10.61 3.81 0.77
CA VAL A 270 11.31 4.98 0.20
C VAL A 270 12.81 4.72 -0.07
N PHE A 271 13.36 3.60 0.42
CA PHE A 271 14.76 3.20 0.25
C PHE A 271 14.94 2.01 -0.72
N GLU A 272 13.98 1.76 -1.61
CA GLU A 272 14.04 0.62 -2.55
C GLU A 272 14.94 0.86 -3.78
N SER A 273 15.53 2.04 -3.92
CA SER A 273 16.53 2.27 -4.96
C SER A 273 17.72 1.30 -4.79
N PRO A 274 18.21 0.65 -5.87
CA PRO A 274 19.39 -0.21 -5.83
C PRO A 274 20.64 0.46 -5.26
N VAL A 275 20.71 1.79 -5.24
CA VAL A 275 21.81 2.55 -4.62
C VAL A 275 21.95 2.23 -3.12
N TYR A 276 20.88 1.82 -2.44
CA TYR A 276 20.92 1.45 -1.02
C TYR A 276 21.19 -0.04 -0.78
N ALA A 277 21.25 -0.88 -1.82
CA ALA A 277 21.50 -2.31 -1.69
C ALA A 277 22.80 -2.59 -0.90
N GLY A 278 22.71 -3.46 0.11
CA GLY A 278 23.83 -3.84 0.98
C GLY A 278 24.32 -2.73 1.93
N LYS A 279 23.74 -1.53 1.91
CA LYS A 279 24.13 -0.42 2.80
C LYS A 279 23.26 -0.41 4.05
N VAL A 280 23.83 0.09 5.15
CA VAL A 280 23.05 0.45 6.34
C VAL A 280 22.42 1.82 6.11
N VAL A 281 21.09 1.87 6.17
CA VAL A 281 20.31 3.11 6.07
C VAL A 281 19.81 3.48 7.46
N LYS A 282 20.19 4.66 7.95
CA LYS A 282 19.79 5.21 9.24
C LYS A 282 18.59 6.13 9.08
N GLU A 283 17.89 6.39 10.18
CA GLU A 283 16.64 7.14 10.21
C GLU A 283 16.78 8.56 9.65
N GLN A 284 17.89 9.23 10.00
CA GLN A 284 18.16 10.61 9.58
C GLN A 284 18.92 10.71 8.26
N ASP A 285 19.21 9.59 7.58
CA ASP A 285 19.87 9.63 6.29
C ASP A 285 18.97 10.32 5.24
N GLU A 286 19.61 11.00 4.29
CA GLU A 286 18.91 11.53 3.14
C GLU A 286 18.47 10.40 2.21
N PHE A 287 17.30 10.57 1.57
CA PHE A 287 16.73 9.58 0.66
C PHE A 287 16.56 10.16 -0.75
N SER A 288 17.63 10.73 -1.32
CA SER A 288 17.59 11.44 -2.60
C SER A 288 17.46 10.56 -3.84
N HIS A 289 17.84 9.29 -3.74
CA HIS A 289 17.81 8.36 -4.87
C HIS A 289 16.43 7.71 -5.01
N TRP A 290 15.85 7.87 -6.20
CA TRP A 290 14.62 7.21 -6.61
C TRP A 290 14.85 6.23 -7.77
N GLU A 291 16.02 6.30 -8.41
CA GLU A 291 16.38 5.51 -9.59
C GLU A 291 16.23 4.03 -9.26
N GLY A 292 15.49 3.30 -10.09
CA GLY A 292 15.24 1.87 -9.90
C GLY A 292 14.15 1.52 -8.88
N ILE A 293 13.39 2.49 -8.37
CA ILE A 293 12.13 2.19 -7.67
C ILE A 293 11.05 1.91 -8.72
N TYR A 294 10.61 0.65 -8.82
CA TYR A 294 9.62 0.21 -9.82
C TYR A 294 8.20 0.06 -9.27
N LEU A 295 8.05 -0.27 -7.98
CA LEU A 295 6.73 -0.48 -7.38
C LEU A 295 5.98 0.86 -7.24
N GLY A 296 4.80 0.98 -7.87
CA GLY A 296 4.00 2.22 -7.87
C GLY A 296 3.70 2.76 -6.47
N TYR A 297 3.40 1.87 -5.51
CA TYR A 297 3.23 2.26 -4.11
C TYR A 297 4.49 2.93 -3.55
N SER A 298 5.65 2.30 -3.70
CA SER A 298 6.93 2.84 -3.23
C SER A 298 7.28 4.17 -3.88
N GLN A 299 7.01 4.31 -5.18
CA GLN A 299 7.17 5.56 -5.91
C GLN A 299 6.31 6.68 -5.28
N THR A 300 5.02 6.42 -5.00
CA THR A 300 4.16 7.43 -4.35
C THR A 300 4.60 7.77 -2.93
N LYS A 301 5.07 6.79 -2.13
CA LYS A 301 5.59 7.06 -0.78
C LYS A 301 6.86 7.89 -0.81
N TRP A 302 7.73 7.65 -1.78
CA TRP A 302 8.93 8.45 -2.00
C TRP A 302 8.55 9.91 -2.28
N VAL A 303 7.68 10.16 -3.27
CA VAL A 303 7.24 11.52 -3.63
C VAL A 303 6.54 12.21 -2.45
N ALA A 304 5.59 11.54 -1.81
CA ALA A 304 4.84 12.10 -0.70
C ALA A 304 5.73 12.46 0.49
N GLU A 305 6.71 11.63 0.84
CA GLU A 305 7.66 11.96 1.90
C GLU A 305 8.58 13.15 1.51
N ARG A 306 8.93 13.30 0.22
CA ARG A 306 9.65 14.51 -0.24
C ARG A 306 8.81 15.76 -0.07
N LEU A 307 7.51 15.72 -0.38
CA LEU A 307 6.60 16.85 -0.14
C LEU A 307 6.55 17.22 1.35
N VAL A 308 6.48 16.21 2.22
CA VAL A 308 6.49 16.37 3.68
C VAL A 308 7.80 16.97 4.17
N LYS A 309 8.96 16.54 3.64
CA LYS A 309 10.27 17.17 3.93
C LYS A 309 10.34 18.62 3.44
N ILE A 310 9.82 18.93 2.25
CA ILE A 310 9.77 20.32 1.76
C ILE A 310 8.92 21.19 2.69
N ALA A 311 7.77 20.70 3.17
CA ALA A 311 6.94 21.42 4.13
C ALA A 311 7.67 21.63 5.47
N ARG A 312 8.38 20.60 5.96
CA ARG A 312 9.25 20.70 7.14
C ARG A 312 10.31 21.78 6.97
N ASP A 313 10.99 21.81 5.83
CA ASP A 313 12.04 22.78 5.53
C ASP A 313 11.48 24.21 5.38
N ARG A 314 10.20 24.35 5.03
CA ARG A 314 9.43 25.61 5.11
C ARG A 314 9.01 25.99 6.54
N GLY A 315 9.31 25.17 7.54
CA GLY A 315 9.04 25.42 8.96
C GLY A 315 7.85 24.66 9.55
N LEU A 316 7.21 23.75 8.81
CA LEU A 316 6.08 22.98 9.34
C LEU A 316 6.60 21.93 10.35
N PRO A 317 6.02 21.82 11.56
CA PRO A 317 6.42 20.77 12.49
C PRO A 317 5.98 19.40 11.98
N VAL A 318 6.94 18.55 11.68
CA VAL A 318 6.70 17.24 11.08
C VAL A 318 7.48 16.17 11.83
N THR A 319 6.86 15.01 12.06
CA THR A 319 7.54 13.77 12.43
C THR A 319 7.17 12.69 11.43
N ILE A 320 8.17 11.97 10.91
CA ILE A 320 7.98 10.93 9.89
C ILE A 320 8.17 9.56 10.53
N TYR A 321 7.24 8.64 10.27
CA TYR A 321 7.31 7.25 10.72
C TYR A 321 7.37 6.32 9.52
N ARG A 322 8.41 5.49 9.41
CA ARG A 322 8.60 4.55 8.30
C ARG A 322 8.43 3.13 8.84
N PRO A 323 7.21 2.58 8.85
CA PRO A 323 7.01 1.16 9.13
C PRO A 323 7.48 0.28 7.96
N PRO A 324 7.88 -0.97 8.24
CA PRO A 324 8.01 -2.01 7.24
C PRO A 324 6.63 -2.59 6.90
N LEU A 325 6.59 -3.85 6.44
CA LEU A 325 5.34 -4.59 6.46
C LEU A 325 4.82 -4.66 7.91
N ILE A 326 3.51 -4.51 8.08
CA ILE A 326 2.89 -4.50 9.40
C ILE A 326 2.17 -5.83 9.58
N SER A 327 2.55 -6.60 10.60
CA SER A 327 1.92 -7.87 10.95
C SER A 327 0.78 -7.69 11.95
N GLY A 328 0.15 -8.80 12.35
CA GLY A 328 -0.96 -8.79 13.32
C GLY A 328 -0.59 -8.24 14.69
N ASP A 329 -1.62 -7.97 15.50
CA ASP A 329 -1.48 -7.60 16.90
C ASP A 329 -0.79 -8.72 17.66
N SER A 330 0.33 -8.41 18.33
CA SER A 330 1.21 -9.44 18.91
C SER A 330 0.57 -10.27 20.03
N LYS A 331 -0.54 -9.80 20.60
CA LYS A 331 -1.24 -10.43 21.73
C LYS A 331 -2.43 -11.25 21.27
N THR A 332 -3.26 -10.69 20.39
CA THR A 332 -4.52 -11.31 19.94
C THR A 332 -4.39 -12.07 18.63
N GLY A 333 -3.34 -11.76 17.85
CA GLY A 333 -3.11 -12.29 16.52
C GLY A 333 -3.96 -11.67 15.42
N ILE A 334 -4.89 -10.78 15.78
CA ILE A 334 -5.78 -10.07 14.86
C ILE A 334 -4.95 -9.31 13.82
N CYS A 335 -5.22 -9.58 12.54
CA CYS A 335 -4.48 -9.02 11.40
C CYS A 335 -5.40 -8.68 10.23
N ASN A 336 -4.84 -8.02 9.21
CA ASN A 336 -5.53 -7.82 7.95
C ASN A 336 -5.32 -9.02 7.01
N THR A 337 -6.33 -9.88 6.87
CA THR A 337 -6.26 -11.07 5.99
C THR A 337 -6.06 -10.75 4.50
N HIS A 338 -6.25 -9.49 4.09
CA HIS A 338 -6.02 -9.01 2.72
C HIS A 338 -4.62 -8.41 2.53
N ASP A 339 -3.76 -8.43 3.55
CA ASP A 339 -2.38 -7.97 3.41
C ASP A 339 -1.50 -8.98 2.65
N PHE A 340 -0.38 -8.47 2.11
CA PHE A 340 0.54 -9.26 1.30
C PHE A 340 1.12 -10.47 2.05
N ILE A 341 1.45 -10.35 3.34
CA ILE A 341 2.06 -11.43 4.11
C ILE A 341 1.07 -12.60 4.20
N ASN A 342 -0.18 -12.31 4.53
CA ASN A 342 -1.23 -13.31 4.69
C ASN A 342 -1.63 -13.95 3.35
N LEU A 343 -1.74 -13.14 2.28
CA LEU A 343 -2.03 -13.64 0.94
C LEU A 343 -0.89 -14.52 0.40
N MET A 344 0.37 -14.12 0.58
CA MET A 344 1.52 -14.93 0.19
C MET A 344 1.57 -16.25 0.96
N ALA A 345 1.41 -16.21 2.29
CA ALA A 345 1.45 -17.41 3.12
C ALA A 345 0.32 -18.39 2.74
N LYS A 346 -0.93 -17.90 2.61
CA LYS A 346 -2.08 -18.73 2.23
C LYS A 346 -1.90 -19.37 0.86
N GLY A 347 -1.46 -18.59 -0.12
CA GLY A 347 -1.33 -19.11 -1.47
C GLY A 347 -0.17 -20.08 -1.65
N CYS A 348 0.94 -19.90 -0.92
CA CYS A 348 2.01 -20.91 -0.86
C CYS A 348 1.56 -22.19 -0.15
N LEU A 349 0.79 -22.07 0.94
CA LEU A 349 0.17 -23.22 1.62
C LEU A 349 -0.75 -24.01 0.68
N GLN A 350 -1.61 -23.32 -0.07
CA GLN A 350 -2.51 -23.94 -1.06
C GLN A 350 -1.76 -24.58 -2.23
N MET A 351 -0.64 -23.99 -2.64
CA MET A 351 0.22 -24.55 -3.69
C MET A 351 1.07 -25.73 -3.19
N GLY A 352 1.27 -25.85 -1.88
CA GLY A 352 2.11 -26.88 -1.25
C GLY A 352 3.60 -26.56 -1.29
N SER A 353 4.00 -25.38 -1.77
CA SER A 353 5.40 -25.00 -1.93
C SER A 353 5.67 -23.51 -1.64
N PHE A 354 6.82 -23.25 -1.03
CA PHE A 354 7.40 -21.93 -0.82
C PHE A 354 8.67 -21.77 -1.68
N PRO A 355 9.02 -20.55 -2.11
CA PRO A 355 10.25 -20.32 -2.83
C PRO A 355 11.46 -20.40 -1.88
N ASP A 356 12.50 -21.11 -2.29
CA ASP A 356 13.78 -21.18 -1.59
C ASP A 356 14.64 -19.96 -1.97
N VAL A 357 14.49 -18.89 -1.18
CA VAL A 357 15.12 -17.60 -1.40
C VAL A 357 15.69 -17.03 -0.09
N GLU A 358 16.77 -16.27 -0.21
CA GLU A 358 17.35 -15.49 0.90
C GLU A 358 16.51 -14.22 1.15
N TYR A 359 15.32 -14.41 1.71
CA TYR A 359 14.41 -13.35 2.10
C TYR A 359 14.33 -13.21 3.63
N MET A 360 14.47 -11.98 4.11
CA MET A 360 14.28 -11.63 5.51
C MET A 360 12.87 -11.07 5.71
N MET A 361 12.13 -11.66 6.62
CA MET A 361 10.78 -11.25 6.99
C MET A 361 10.85 -10.03 7.91
N ASP A 362 10.82 -8.86 7.29
CA ASP A 362 10.77 -7.59 7.98
C ASP A 362 9.32 -7.18 8.18
N MET A 363 8.74 -7.72 9.25
CA MET A 363 7.39 -7.40 9.66
C MET A 363 7.39 -6.92 11.12
N SER A 364 6.64 -5.86 11.40
CA SER A 364 6.51 -5.32 12.76
C SER A 364 5.05 -5.43 13.22
N PRO A 365 4.78 -5.95 14.43
CA PRO A 365 3.42 -6.04 14.93
C PRO A 365 2.73 -4.68 14.97
N VAL A 366 1.46 -4.63 14.55
CA VAL A 366 0.70 -3.38 14.45
C VAL A 366 0.61 -2.63 15.77
N ASP A 367 0.55 -3.34 16.90
CA ASP A 367 0.50 -2.77 18.24
C ASP A 367 1.81 -2.08 18.62
N TYR A 368 2.96 -2.66 18.27
CA TYR A 368 4.24 -1.97 18.42
C TYR A 368 4.30 -0.70 17.56
N VAL A 369 3.89 -0.80 16.29
CA VAL A 369 3.92 0.33 15.35
C VAL A 369 3.00 1.46 15.82
N SER A 370 1.75 1.17 16.20
CA SER A 370 0.81 2.19 16.65
C SER A 370 1.22 2.83 17.97
N GLN A 371 1.71 2.04 18.94
CA GLN A 371 2.21 2.55 20.21
C GLN A 371 3.42 3.47 20.00
N ALA A 372 4.37 3.06 19.16
CA ALA A 372 5.54 3.88 18.85
C ALA A 372 5.13 5.21 18.20
N ILE A 373 4.21 5.21 17.24
CA ILE A 373 3.72 6.43 16.58
C ILE A 373 3.12 7.41 17.60
N VAL A 374 2.22 6.94 18.46
CA VAL A 374 1.50 7.81 19.43
C VAL A 374 2.40 8.24 20.59
N TYR A 375 3.36 7.42 20.99
CA TYR A 375 4.32 7.79 22.01
C TYR A 375 5.31 8.84 21.51
N LEU A 376 5.91 8.60 20.33
CA LEU A 376 6.89 9.51 19.73
C LEU A 376 6.26 10.85 19.31
N SER A 377 5.00 10.86 18.86
CA SER A 377 4.30 12.07 18.45
C SER A 377 4.12 13.10 19.57
N ARG A 378 4.10 12.62 20.82
CA ARG A 378 3.94 13.44 22.04
C ARG A 378 5.26 13.99 22.56
N GLN A 379 6.40 13.58 21.99
CA GLN A 379 7.71 14.09 22.35
C GLN A 379 8.09 15.30 21.49
N LYS A 380 8.52 16.38 22.14
CA LYS A 380 8.97 17.59 21.41
C LYS A 380 10.24 17.30 20.61
N GLU A 381 11.07 16.41 21.12
CA GLU A 381 12.34 15.97 20.56
C GLU A 381 12.16 15.17 19.26
N SER A 382 10.95 14.69 18.97
CA SER A 382 10.60 13.98 17.72
C SER A 382 10.33 14.91 16.55
N ILE A 383 10.12 16.21 16.81
CA ILE A 383 9.84 17.18 15.75
C ILE A 383 11.07 17.32 14.85
N GLY A 384 10.86 17.23 13.54
CA GLY A 384 11.88 17.31 12.51
C GLY A 384 12.58 15.98 12.19
N LYS A 385 12.34 14.93 12.98
CA LYS A 385 12.98 13.62 12.83
C LYS A 385 12.14 12.64 12.01
N ALA A 386 12.83 11.66 11.45
CA ALA A 386 12.22 10.42 10.97
C ALA A 386 12.55 9.27 11.91
N PHE A 387 11.70 8.24 11.93
CA PHE A 387 11.86 7.02 12.70
C PHE A 387 11.58 5.80 11.84
N HIS A 388 12.48 4.82 11.84
CA HIS A 388 12.23 3.52 11.25
C HIS A 388 11.57 2.63 12.29
N LEU A 389 10.31 2.25 12.04
CA LEU A 389 9.57 1.36 12.94
C LEU A 389 9.81 -0.11 12.54
N GLN A 390 11.06 -0.40 12.13
CA GLN A 390 11.53 -1.70 11.70
C GLN A 390 11.60 -2.68 12.86
N HIS A 391 11.37 -3.96 12.57
CA HIS A 391 11.67 -5.02 13.51
C HIS A 391 13.19 -5.08 13.74
N PRO A 392 13.70 -5.01 14.99
CA PRO A 392 15.14 -4.94 15.26
C PRO A 392 15.91 -6.23 14.93
N GLN A 393 15.19 -7.36 14.84
CA GLN A 393 15.74 -8.69 14.56
C GLN A 393 14.85 -9.46 13.57
N PRO A 394 14.87 -9.15 12.26
CA PRO A 394 14.04 -9.86 11.28
C PRO A 394 14.43 -11.34 11.20
N ALA A 395 13.49 -12.20 10.79
CA ALA A 395 13.73 -13.65 10.68
C ALA A 395 13.78 -14.10 9.21
N PRO A 396 14.63 -15.08 8.84
CA PRO A 396 14.63 -15.64 7.50
C PRO A 396 13.33 -16.38 7.17
N LEU A 397 12.89 -16.33 5.90
CA LEU A 397 11.70 -17.05 5.42
C LEU A 397 11.72 -18.54 5.77
N LYS A 398 12.90 -19.17 5.69
CA LYS A 398 13.08 -20.59 6.03
C LYS A 398 12.60 -20.94 7.45
N VAL A 399 12.79 -20.03 8.41
CA VAL A 399 12.35 -20.24 9.79
C VAL A 399 10.82 -20.27 9.88
N LEU A 400 10.12 -19.42 9.11
CA LEU A 400 8.66 -19.49 8.99
C LEU A 400 8.22 -20.84 8.42
N VAL A 401 8.87 -21.32 7.36
CA VAL A 401 8.50 -22.61 6.76
C VAL A 401 8.74 -23.77 7.73
N ASP A 402 9.80 -23.73 8.52
CA ASP A 402 10.06 -24.74 9.56
C ASP A 402 8.96 -24.72 10.65
N TRP A 403 8.46 -23.55 11.05
CA TRP A 403 7.31 -23.45 11.96
C TRP A 403 6.01 -23.95 11.33
N ILE A 404 5.74 -23.59 10.08
CA ILE A 404 4.57 -24.08 9.32
C ILE A 404 4.56 -25.62 9.29
N ARG A 405 5.70 -26.24 9.01
CA ARG A 405 5.85 -27.71 9.06
C ARG A 405 5.63 -28.27 10.47
N SER A 406 6.13 -27.59 11.50
CA SER A 406 5.93 -28.01 12.89
C SER A 406 4.45 -27.98 13.33
N PHE A 407 3.62 -27.17 12.66
CA PHE A 407 2.16 -27.12 12.86
C PHE A 407 1.38 -28.14 12.02
N GLY A 408 2.06 -28.99 11.25
CA GLY A 408 1.48 -30.12 10.52
C GLY A 408 1.22 -29.88 9.03
N TYR A 409 1.46 -28.66 8.52
CA TYR A 409 1.29 -28.39 7.09
C TYR A 409 2.40 -29.06 6.27
N SER A 410 2.00 -29.81 5.25
CA SER A 410 2.92 -30.45 4.31
C SER A 410 3.34 -29.47 3.22
N VAL A 411 4.46 -28.78 3.41
CA VAL A 411 5.02 -27.84 2.43
C VAL A 411 6.51 -28.05 2.17
N GLU A 412 6.90 -27.86 0.90
CA GLU A 412 8.29 -27.93 0.46
C GLU A 412 8.86 -26.53 0.17
N MET A 413 10.18 -26.37 0.31
CA MET A 413 10.87 -25.21 -0.26
C MET A 413 11.54 -25.66 -1.55
N ILE A 414 11.28 -24.96 -2.64
CA ILE A 414 11.76 -25.32 -3.97
C ILE A 414 12.47 -24.14 -4.64
N PRO A 415 13.40 -24.36 -5.58
CA PRO A 415 14.10 -23.28 -6.26
C PRO A 415 13.14 -22.24 -6.85
N TYR A 416 13.49 -20.96 -6.75
CA TYR A 416 12.59 -19.85 -7.09
C TYR A 416 12.02 -19.94 -8.52
N GLU A 417 12.84 -20.26 -9.52
CA GLU A 417 12.37 -20.42 -10.91
C GLU A 417 11.37 -21.58 -11.07
N LYS A 418 11.57 -22.67 -10.30
CA LYS A 418 10.63 -23.79 -10.26
C LYS A 418 9.32 -23.37 -9.59
N TRP A 419 9.40 -22.61 -8.49
CA TRP A 419 8.23 -22.05 -7.82
C TRP A 419 7.43 -21.12 -8.73
N GLN A 420 8.09 -20.24 -9.49
CA GLN A 420 7.43 -19.39 -10.50
C GLN A 420 6.75 -20.23 -11.58
N SER A 421 7.39 -21.32 -12.02
CA SER A 421 6.79 -22.25 -12.99
C SER A 421 5.56 -22.96 -12.43
N GLU A 422 5.58 -23.39 -11.17
CA GLU A 422 4.41 -23.96 -10.49
C GLU A 422 3.30 -22.91 -10.34
N LEU A 423 3.63 -21.67 -9.98
CA LEU A 423 2.69 -20.56 -9.91
C LEU A 423 2.01 -20.34 -11.27
N ILE A 424 2.74 -20.35 -12.38
CA ILE A 424 2.18 -20.15 -13.73
C ILE A 424 1.27 -21.33 -14.13
N ASN A 425 1.72 -22.56 -13.93
CA ASN A 425 1.06 -23.74 -14.47
C ASN A 425 -0.11 -24.26 -13.60
N ASN A 426 -0.02 -24.10 -12.28
CA ASN A 426 -0.93 -24.77 -11.34
C ASN A 426 -1.96 -23.83 -10.71
N VAL A 427 -1.71 -22.52 -10.67
CA VAL A 427 -2.62 -21.54 -10.07
C VAL A 427 -3.46 -20.86 -11.15
N SER A 428 -4.62 -21.43 -11.49
CA SER A 428 -5.44 -20.96 -12.62
C SER A 428 -6.67 -20.13 -12.26
N SER A 429 -6.98 -19.96 -10.97
CA SER A 429 -8.15 -19.21 -10.48
C SER A 429 -7.80 -18.28 -9.33
N VAL A 430 -8.70 -17.33 -9.06
CA VAL A 430 -8.65 -16.38 -7.93
C VAL A 430 -8.82 -17.05 -6.56
N ASP A 431 -9.16 -18.33 -6.49
CA ASP A 431 -9.28 -19.07 -5.22
C ASP A 431 -7.94 -19.21 -4.49
N ASN A 432 -6.85 -19.21 -5.26
CA ASN A 432 -5.51 -19.04 -4.73
C ASN A 432 -5.10 -17.55 -4.85
N PRO A 433 -4.82 -16.86 -3.74
CA PRO A 433 -4.53 -15.44 -3.76
C PRO A 433 -3.27 -15.07 -4.55
N LEU A 434 -2.32 -16.01 -4.75
CA LEU A 434 -1.16 -15.76 -5.60
C LEU A 434 -1.54 -15.44 -7.05
N TYR A 435 -2.72 -15.89 -7.52
CA TYR A 435 -3.20 -15.55 -8.86
C TYR A 435 -3.28 -14.03 -9.05
N THR A 436 -3.84 -13.32 -8.07
CA THR A 436 -3.96 -11.86 -8.11
C THR A 436 -2.63 -11.13 -7.91
N LEU A 437 -1.64 -11.81 -7.30
CA LEU A 437 -0.30 -11.29 -7.08
C LEU A 437 0.67 -11.62 -8.23
N ARG A 438 0.26 -12.37 -9.25
CA ARG A 438 1.09 -12.71 -10.41
C ARG A 438 1.82 -11.52 -11.05
N PRO A 439 1.17 -10.37 -11.34
CA PRO A 439 1.91 -9.22 -11.88
C PRO A 439 3.07 -8.80 -10.96
N PHE A 440 2.83 -8.71 -9.64
CA PHE A 440 3.91 -8.44 -8.68
C PHE A 440 5.01 -9.53 -8.68
N LEU A 441 4.63 -10.81 -8.77
CA LEU A 441 5.52 -11.97 -8.57
C LEU A 441 6.28 -12.41 -9.84
N LEU A 442 5.79 -12.08 -11.02
CA LEU A 442 6.25 -12.64 -12.29
C LEU A 442 6.63 -11.58 -13.33
N GLU A 443 6.13 -10.35 -13.21
CA GLU A 443 6.46 -9.29 -14.16
C GLU A 443 7.92 -8.86 -14.00
N ARG A 444 8.61 -8.72 -15.13
CA ARG A 444 10.04 -8.44 -15.19
C ARG A 444 10.29 -7.01 -15.62
N TRP A 445 11.11 -6.32 -14.85
CA TRP A 445 11.45 -4.92 -14.95
C TRP A 445 12.93 -4.76 -15.21
N SER A 446 13.34 -3.58 -15.68
CA SER A 446 14.73 -3.21 -15.98
C SER A 446 15.40 -4.01 -17.11
N ASP A 447 16.61 -3.59 -17.50
CA ASP A 447 17.46 -4.32 -18.45
C ASP A 447 17.89 -5.70 -17.90
N GLU A 448 17.97 -5.85 -16.57
CA GLU A 448 18.30 -7.12 -15.91
C GLU A 448 17.10 -8.10 -15.83
N GLN A 449 15.90 -7.69 -16.28
CA GLN A 449 14.69 -8.53 -16.30
C GLN A 449 14.33 -9.12 -14.91
N LEU A 450 14.47 -8.29 -13.87
CA LEU A 450 14.20 -8.64 -12.47
C LEU A 450 12.72 -8.51 -12.15
N THR A 451 12.19 -9.41 -11.34
CA THR A 451 10.87 -9.24 -10.73
C THR A 451 10.93 -8.31 -9.53
N ILE A 452 9.79 -7.82 -9.07
CA ILE A 452 9.74 -7.01 -7.85
C ILE A 452 10.28 -7.80 -6.63
N PRO A 453 9.91 -9.08 -6.39
CA PRO A 453 10.52 -9.90 -5.34
C PRO A 453 12.05 -10.00 -5.40
N ASP A 454 12.65 -10.03 -6.60
CA ASP A 454 14.11 -10.08 -6.75
C ASP A 454 14.80 -8.88 -6.08
N LEU A 455 14.15 -7.71 -6.10
CA LEU A 455 14.66 -6.48 -5.47
C LEU A 455 14.67 -6.56 -3.94
N TYR A 456 13.85 -7.43 -3.35
CA TYR A 456 13.78 -7.62 -1.90
C TYR A 456 14.62 -8.78 -1.38
N LEU A 457 15.31 -9.52 -2.26
CA LEU A 457 16.29 -10.52 -1.85
C LEU A 457 17.41 -9.86 -1.04
N GLN A 458 17.95 -10.58 -0.06
CA GLN A 458 18.93 -10.05 0.89
C GLN A 458 20.11 -9.33 0.21
N ALA A 459 20.58 -9.84 -0.93
CA ALA A 459 21.68 -9.26 -1.69
C ALA A 459 21.35 -7.90 -2.36
N ARG A 460 20.08 -7.60 -2.59
CA ARG A 460 19.61 -6.44 -3.37
C ARG A 460 18.88 -5.38 -2.54
N ARG A 461 18.73 -5.60 -1.23
CA ARG A 461 18.04 -4.69 -0.32
C ARG A 461 18.98 -3.95 0.64
N PRO A 462 18.54 -2.80 1.19
CA PRO A 462 19.24 -2.15 2.29
C PRO A 462 19.08 -2.88 3.63
N HIS A 463 20.01 -2.61 4.54
CA HIS A 463 19.89 -2.87 5.96
C HIS A 463 19.30 -1.63 6.66
N ILE A 464 18.01 -1.66 6.94
CA ILE A 464 17.31 -0.57 7.62
C ILE A 464 17.62 -0.60 9.12
N SER A 465 18.32 0.41 9.63
CA SER A 465 18.57 0.58 11.07
C SER A 465 17.36 1.22 11.75
N CYS A 466 17.02 0.79 12.96
CA CYS A 466 16.00 1.42 13.81
C CYS A 466 16.58 1.88 15.16
N GLN A 467 17.87 2.19 15.20
CA GLN A 467 18.57 2.50 16.44
C GLN A 467 18.10 3.80 17.09
N ASP A 468 17.82 4.85 16.32
CA ASP A 468 17.25 6.11 16.86
C ASP A 468 15.84 5.89 17.38
N THR A 469 15.03 5.06 16.71
CA THR A 469 13.72 4.63 17.20
C THR A 469 13.84 3.94 18.56
N LEU A 470 14.73 2.94 18.68
CA LEU A 470 14.93 2.23 19.94
C LEU A 470 15.41 3.16 21.07
N HIS A 471 16.29 4.12 20.76
CA HIS A 471 16.71 5.12 21.74
C HIS A 471 15.57 6.06 22.16
N ALA A 472 14.72 6.48 21.23
CA ALA A 472 13.60 7.39 21.51
C ALA A 472 12.44 6.70 22.24
N LEU A 473 12.32 5.37 22.12
CA LEU A 473 11.40 4.54 22.89
C LEU A 473 11.96 4.12 24.26
N ALA A 474 13.25 4.36 24.52
CA ALA A 474 13.88 3.96 25.77
C ALA A 474 13.21 4.64 26.97
N GLY A 475 12.90 3.86 28.00
CA GLY A 475 12.16 4.31 29.18
C GLY A 475 10.63 4.19 29.07
N SER A 476 10.10 3.80 27.91
CA SER A 476 8.73 3.33 27.76
C SER A 476 8.63 1.81 27.97
N SER A 477 7.41 1.28 28.05
CA SER A 477 7.15 -0.18 27.99
C SER A 477 7.03 -0.72 26.55
N ILE A 478 7.26 0.14 25.54
CA ILE A 478 7.06 -0.20 24.13
C ILE A 478 8.30 -0.93 23.63
N ALA A 479 8.15 -2.21 23.33
CA ALA A 479 9.19 -3.04 22.76
C ALA A 479 8.60 -3.86 21.62
N CYS A 480 9.37 -4.03 20.53
CA CYS A 480 8.96 -4.89 19.43
C CYS A 480 9.11 -6.35 19.87
N PRO A 481 8.03 -7.15 19.91
CA PRO A 481 8.09 -8.57 20.26
C PRO A 481 8.96 -9.34 19.27
N THR A 482 9.75 -10.29 19.76
CA THR A 482 10.59 -11.15 18.92
C THR A 482 9.77 -11.96 17.93
N ILE A 483 10.27 -12.09 16.69
CA ILE A 483 9.74 -13.01 15.70
C ILE A 483 10.15 -14.45 16.08
N ASP A 484 9.29 -15.14 16.83
CA ASP A 484 9.47 -16.51 17.31
C ASP A 484 8.24 -17.39 17.09
N SER A 485 8.35 -18.70 17.37
CA SER A 485 7.25 -19.65 17.18
C SER A 485 5.99 -19.30 17.97
N GLN A 486 6.11 -18.60 19.11
CA GLN A 486 4.98 -18.19 19.93
C GLN A 486 4.18 -17.10 19.20
N LEU A 487 4.87 -16.09 18.66
CA LEU A 487 4.24 -15.02 17.88
C LEU A 487 3.54 -15.59 16.63
N PHE A 488 4.18 -16.50 15.92
CA PHE A 488 3.53 -17.15 14.77
C PHE A 488 2.33 -18.00 15.17
N MET A 489 2.42 -18.75 16.27
CA MET A 489 1.27 -19.51 16.76
C MET A 489 0.09 -18.58 17.07
N THR A 490 0.33 -17.40 17.65
CA THR A 490 -0.70 -16.38 17.89
C THR A 490 -1.34 -15.92 16.57
N TYR A 491 -0.55 -15.61 15.54
CA TYR A 491 -1.08 -15.24 14.22
C TYR A 491 -1.85 -16.38 13.55
N THR A 492 -1.28 -17.57 13.50
CA THR A 492 -1.90 -18.75 12.88
C THR A 492 -3.21 -19.12 13.58
N ALA A 493 -3.28 -19.04 14.91
CA ALA A 493 -4.51 -19.29 15.66
C ALA A 493 -5.64 -18.35 15.22
N TYR A 494 -5.37 -17.05 15.09
CA TYR A 494 -6.35 -16.09 14.58
C TYR A 494 -6.75 -16.38 13.12
N LEU A 495 -5.79 -16.67 12.25
CA LEU A 495 -6.06 -16.99 10.84
C LEU A 495 -6.92 -18.25 10.68
N ILE A 496 -6.77 -19.24 11.55
CA ILE A 496 -7.63 -20.43 11.58
C ILE A 496 -9.01 -20.09 12.14
N GLN A 497 -9.06 -19.36 13.27
CA GLN A 497 -10.33 -18.98 13.91
C GLN A 497 -11.21 -18.11 13.01
N SER A 498 -10.60 -17.23 12.21
CA SER A 498 -11.28 -16.39 11.22
C SER A 498 -11.72 -17.16 9.96
N GLY A 499 -11.36 -18.44 9.82
CA GLY A 499 -11.63 -19.26 8.64
C GLY A 499 -10.77 -18.89 7.42
N PHE A 500 -9.73 -18.07 7.61
CA PHE A 500 -8.82 -17.69 6.53
C PHE A 500 -7.89 -18.84 6.12
N LEU A 501 -7.39 -19.59 7.11
CA LEU A 501 -6.64 -20.84 6.94
C LEU A 501 -7.44 -22.02 7.50
N ASN A 502 -7.26 -23.20 6.91
CA ASN A 502 -7.78 -24.46 7.46
C ASN A 502 -6.74 -25.09 8.39
N LEU A 503 -7.21 -25.86 9.38
CA LEU A 503 -6.33 -26.77 10.12
C LEU A 503 -5.68 -27.76 9.14
N ALA A 504 -4.42 -28.11 9.41
CA ALA A 504 -3.63 -29.03 8.60
C ALA A 504 -4.24 -30.45 8.53
#